data_AF-A0A6P2F1W4-F1
#
_entry.id   AF-A0A6P2F1W4-F1
#
_cell.length_a   1.000
_cell.length_b   1.000
_cell.length_c   1.000
_cell.angle_alpha   90.00
_cell.angle_beta   90.00
_cell.angle_gamma   90.00
#
_symmetry.space_group_name_H-M   'P 1'
#
loop_
_entity.id
_entity.type
_entity.pdbx_description
1 polymer ?
#
loop_
_entity_poly.entity_id
_entity_poly.type
_entity_poly.pdbx_seq_one_letter_code
_entity_poly.pdbx_strand_id
1 'polypeptide(L)'
;MQWPMLSVLVSIGSLLVACLAAYIAWSNAQKQIATSLLLTEKQAGLAERLNNRDADSDRKRFVVDLWDKMTEVTQILPDEKGEYNEHDIWNALNNLELVATCWQNEIVDKRMVGLAFGENYQLRVSEINSIDQHLPKLHRTGPQLLADRRIILVVCDALKERANAPYQPAGGMT
;
A
#
# COMPACT_ATOMS: atom_id res chain seq x y z
N MET A 1 -43.60 15.25 -77.59
CA MET A 1 -42.32 15.58 -76.91
C MET A 1 -42.63 16.06 -75.50
N GLN A 2 -42.51 15.22 -74.47
CA GLN A 2 -42.81 15.55 -73.05
C GLN A 2 -41.79 14.97 -72.05
N TRP A 3 -40.55 14.72 -72.49
CA TRP A 3 -39.51 14.07 -71.66
C TRP A 3 -38.71 14.93 -70.65
N PRO A 4 -38.70 16.29 -70.66
CA PRO A 4 -37.83 17.04 -69.74
C PRO A 4 -38.37 17.16 -68.31
N MET A 5 -39.67 16.96 -68.05
CA MET A 5 -40.21 17.06 -66.68
C MET A 5 -39.86 15.86 -65.80
N LEU A 6 -39.78 14.65 -66.38
CA LEU A 6 -39.43 13.43 -65.64
C LEU A 6 -37.98 13.44 -65.15
N SER A 7 -37.03 13.96 -65.95
CA SER A 7 -35.62 14.04 -65.54
C SER A 7 -35.39 15.03 -64.39
N VAL A 8 -36.15 16.14 -64.36
CA VAL A 8 -36.07 17.13 -63.27
C VAL A 8 -36.60 16.54 -61.96
N LEU A 9 -37.71 15.79 -62.01
CA LEU A 9 -38.28 15.13 -60.84
C LEU A 9 -37.36 14.04 -60.26
N VAL A 10 -36.69 13.25 -61.12
CA VAL A 10 -35.72 12.24 -60.68
C VAL A 10 -34.50 12.88 -60.01
N SER A 11 -33.98 13.98 -60.55
CA SER A 11 -32.86 14.71 -59.95
C SER A 11 -33.21 15.31 -58.59
N ILE A 12 -34.39 15.90 -58.43
CA ILE A 12 -34.88 16.42 -57.14
C ILE A 12 -35.04 15.29 -56.12
N GLY A 13 -35.62 14.15 -56.54
CA GLY A 13 -35.74 12.98 -55.68
C GLY A 13 -34.39 12.44 -55.19
N SER A 14 -33.39 12.37 -56.08
CA SER A 14 -32.04 11.91 -55.71
C SER A 14 -31.32 12.86 -54.74
N LEU A 15 -31.51 14.17 -54.89
CA LEU A 15 -30.94 15.17 -53.99
C LEU A 15 -31.53 15.05 -52.58
N LEU A 16 -32.85 14.84 -52.48
CA LEU A 16 -33.53 14.68 -51.20
C LEU A 16 -33.06 13.42 -50.47
N VAL A 17 -32.88 12.30 -51.17
CA VAL A 17 -32.35 11.06 -50.60
C VAL A 17 -30.91 11.24 -50.11
N ALA A 18 -30.07 11.93 -50.88
CA ALA A 18 -28.69 12.22 -50.48
C ALA A 18 -28.63 13.13 -49.23
N CYS A 19 -29.48 14.15 -49.15
CA CYS A 19 -29.59 15.00 -47.95
C CYS A 19 -30.07 14.23 -46.72
N LEU A 20 -31.05 13.33 -46.89
CA LEU A 20 -31.54 12.49 -45.80
C LEU A 20 -30.45 11.53 -45.30
N ALA A 21 -29.71 10.91 -46.22
CA ALA A 21 -28.59 10.03 -45.89
C ALA A 21 -27.47 10.77 -45.15
N ALA A 22 -27.10 11.97 -45.61
CA ALA A 22 -26.10 12.80 -44.95
C ALA A 22 -26.54 13.22 -43.53
N TYR A 23 -27.82 13.56 -43.35
CA TYR A 23 -28.37 13.90 -42.03
C TYR A 23 -28.36 12.71 -41.06
N ILE A 24 -28.76 11.52 -41.53
CA ILE A 24 -28.75 10.30 -40.72
C ILE A 24 -27.31 9.91 -40.35
N ALA A 25 -26.37 10.02 -41.29
CA ALA A 25 -24.95 9.76 -41.04
C ALA A 25 -24.37 10.73 -39.99
N TRP A 26 -24.69 12.02 -40.08
CA TRP A 26 -24.27 13.02 -39.11
C TRP A 26 -24.86 12.79 -37.71
N SER A 27 -26.16 12.46 -37.64
CA SER A 27 -26.84 12.13 -36.37
C SER A 27 -26.23 10.89 -35.71
N ASN A 28 -25.91 9.87 -36.48
CA ASN A 28 -25.30 8.64 -35.95
C ASN A 28 -23.84 8.87 -35.51
N ALA A 29 -23.07 9.68 -36.23
CA ALA A 29 -21.72 10.04 -35.83
C ALA A 29 -21.69 10.81 -34.50
N GLN A 30 -22.63 11.73 -34.28
CA GLN A 30 -22.80 12.45 -33.01
C GLN A 30 -23.09 11.49 -31.84
N LYS A 31 -23.99 10.51 -32.05
CA LYS A 31 -24.30 9.49 -31.04
C LYS A 31 -23.09 8.63 -30.71
N GLN A 32 -22.30 8.25 -31.71
CA GLN A 32 -21.08 7.47 -31.50
C GLN A 32 -20.05 8.23 -30.65
N ILE A 33 -19.84 9.52 -30.92
CA ILE A 33 -18.93 10.38 -30.13
C ILE A 33 -19.37 10.44 -28.66
N ALA A 34 -20.67 10.66 -28.41
CA ALA A 34 -21.21 10.69 -27.05
C ALA A 34 -21.02 9.35 -26.32
N THR A 35 -21.24 8.22 -27.02
CA THR A 35 -21.00 6.89 -26.44
C THR A 35 -19.52 6.64 -26.17
N SER A 36 -18.61 7.07 -27.05
CA SER A 36 -17.17 6.89 -26.84
C SER A 36 -16.67 7.69 -25.63
N LEU A 37 -17.18 8.91 -25.41
CA LEU A 37 -16.85 9.73 -24.26
C LEU A 37 -17.29 9.06 -22.94
N LEU A 38 -18.52 8.56 -22.89
CA LEU A 38 -19.02 7.81 -21.73
C LEU A 38 -18.24 6.52 -21.47
N LEU A 39 -17.80 5.83 -22.52
CA LEU A 39 -16.96 4.64 -22.40
C LEU A 39 -15.58 4.98 -21.84
N THR A 40 -14.95 6.06 -22.32
CA THR A 40 -13.65 6.50 -21.79
C THR A 40 -13.73 6.95 -20.34
N GLU A 41 -14.78 7.65 -19.94
CA GLU A 41 -14.97 8.07 -18.54
C GLU A 41 -15.15 6.85 -17.61
N LYS A 42 -15.94 5.86 -18.04
CA LYS A 42 -16.11 4.60 -17.30
C LYS A 42 -14.81 3.80 -17.23
N GLN A 43 -14.02 3.78 -18.29
CA GLN A 43 -12.72 3.11 -18.29
C GLN A 43 -11.72 3.80 -17.37
N ALA A 44 -11.67 5.13 -17.35
CA ALA A 44 -10.82 5.89 -16.43
C ALA A 44 -11.18 5.61 -14.97
N GLY A 45 -12.48 5.63 -14.62
CA GLY A 45 -12.94 5.29 -13.28
C GLY A 45 -12.69 3.83 -12.89
N LEU A 46 -12.73 2.90 -13.85
CA LEU A 46 -12.38 1.50 -13.60
C LEU A 46 -10.88 1.33 -13.40
N ALA A 47 -10.05 1.99 -14.21
CA ALA A 47 -8.60 1.96 -14.11
C ALA A 47 -8.12 2.53 -12.76
N GLU A 48 -8.73 3.63 -12.30
CA GLU A 48 -8.44 4.20 -10.98
C GLU A 48 -8.81 3.21 -9.85
N ARG A 49 -9.99 2.58 -9.93
CA ARG A 49 -10.40 1.56 -8.95
C ARG A 49 -9.49 0.33 -8.94
N LEU A 50 -9.01 -0.11 -10.11
CA LEU A 50 -8.06 -1.21 -10.23
C LEU A 50 -6.71 -0.82 -9.64
N ASN A 51 -6.17 0.35 -10.00
CA ASN A 51 -4.91 0.85 -9.45
C ASN A 51 -4.95 0.97 -7.91
N ASN A 52 -6.06 1.47 -7.36
CA ASN A 52 -6.25 1.55 -5.91
C ASN A 52 -6.35 0.17 -5.24
N ARG A 53 -6.94 -0.83 -5.93
CA ARG A 53 -7.00 -2.21 -5.44
C ARG A 53 -5.65 -2.91 -5.50
N ASP A 54 -4.90 -2.70 -6.58
CA ASP A 54 -3.57 -3.28 -6.75
C ASP A 54 -2.62 -2.71 -5.69
N ALA A 55 -2.65 -1.40 -5.44
CA ALA A 55 -1.88 -0.77 -4.38
C ALA A 55 -2.26 -1.30 -2.97
N ASP A 56 -3.54 -1.51 -2.69
CA ASP A 56 -4.00 -2.09 -1.41
C ASP A 56 -3.60 -3.57 -1.27
N SER A 57 -3.66 -4.34 -2.35
CA SER A 57 -3.21 -5.73 -2.39
C SER A 57 -1.71 -5.86 -2.17
N ASP A 58 -0.91 -5.00 -2.81
CA ASP A 58 0.54 -5.00 -2.67
C ASP A 58 0.97 -4.60 -1.26
N ARG A 59 0.29 -3.62 -0.65
CA ARG A 59 0.49 -3.28 0.77
C ARG A 59 0.19 -4.47 1.67
N LYS A 60 -0.90 -5.19 1.44
CA LYS A 60 -1.26 -6.38 2.23
C LYS A 60 -0.23 -7.50 2.07
N ARG A 61 0.27 -7.76 0.86
CA ARG A 61 1.34 -8.74 0.62
C ARG A 61 2.63 -8.36 1.33
N PHE A 62 3.04 -7.10 1.23
CA PHE A 62 4.22 -6.59 1.92
C PHE A 62 4.12 -6.74 3.45
N VAL A 63 2.93 -6.49 4.03
CA VAL A 63 2.67 -6.71 5.45
C VAL A 63 2.81 -8.19 5.84
N VAL A 64 2.38 -9.12 4.98
CA VAL A 64 2.53 -10.56 5.21
C VAL A 64 3.99 -11.02 5.08
N ASP A 65 4.74 -10.52 4.10
CA ASP A 65 6.17 -10.85 4.00
C ASP A 65 6.97 -10.29 5.19
N LEU A 66 6.60 -9.09 5.66
CA LEU A 66 7.14 -8.48 6.88
C LEU A 66 6.75 -9.29 8.14
N TRP A 67 5.56 -9.90 8.13
CA TRP A 67 5.06 -10.76 9.20
C TRP A 67 5.93 -11.99 9.38
N ASP A 68 6.19 -12.72 8.30
CA ASP A 68 7.00 -13.94 8.35
C ASP A 68 8.41 -13.64 8.89
N LYS A 69 9.03 -12.55 8.41
CA LYS A 69 10.38 -12.13 8.84
C LYS A 69 10.47 -11.76 10.31
N MET A 70 9.41 -11.20 10.90
CA MET A 70 9.38 -10.89 12.33
C MET A 70 9.14 -12.12 13.21
N THR A 71 8.28 -13.03 12.77
CA THR A 71 8.04 -14.29 13.51
C THR A 71 9.24 -15.24 13.46
N GLU A 72 10.10 -15.10 12.45
CA GLU A 72 11.38 -15.80 12.33
C GLU A 72 12.47 -15.28 13.28
N VAL A 73 12.28 -14.15 13.98
CA VAL A 73 13.30 -13.62 14.90
C VAL A 73 13.36 -14.47 16.16
N THR A 74 14.37 -15.34 16.18
CA THR A 74 14.72 -16.20 17.31
C THR A 74 14.96 -15.36 18.58
N GLN A 75 14.64 -15.94 19.72
CA GLN A 75 14.92 -15.33 21.01
C GLN A 75 16.40 -15.04 21.18
N ILE A 76 16.76 -13.85 21.67
CA ILE A 76 18.16 -13.48 21.89
C ILE A 76 18.53 -13.88 23.31
N LEU A 77 19.16 -15.05 23.43
CA LEU A 77 19.67 -15.57 24.70
C LEU A 77 21.16 -15.83 24.60
N PRO A 78 21.91 -15.67 25.69
CA PRO A 78 23.28 -16.15 25.75
C PRO A 78 23.28 -17.69 25.76
N ASP A 79 24.34 -18.28 25.22
CA ASP A 79 24.60 -19.71 25.31
C ASP A 79 25.02 -20.14 26.74
N GLU A 80 25.33 -21.43 26.92
CA GLU A 80 25.78 -21.97 28.22
C GLU A 80 27.06 -21.29 28.77
N LYS A 81 27.81 -20.59 27.91
CA LYS A 81 29.04 -19.88 28.26
C LYS A 81 28.80 -18.38 28.51
N GLY A 82 27.56 -17.91 28.37
CA GLY A 82 27.24 -16.49 28.48
C GLY A 82 27.48 -15.71 27.19
N GLU A 83 27.77 -16.37 26.07
CA GLU A 83 28.06 -15.71 24.79
C GLU A 83 26.79 -15.56 23.96
N TYR A 84 26.56 -14.37 23.40
CA TYR A 84 25.44 -14.14 22.50
C TYR A 84 25.82 -14.42 21.05
N ASN A 85 24.87 -14.97 20.30
CA ASN A 85 25.02 -15.05 18.85
C ASN A 85 24.83 -13.66 18.21
N GLU A 86 25.94 -13.02 17.87
CA GLU A 86 25.95 -11.70 17.25
C GLU A 86 25.25 -11.64 15.89
N HIS A 87 25.13 -12.76 15.17
CA HIS A 87 24.37 -12.82 13.92
C HIS A 87 22.87 -12.66 14.17
N ASP A 88 22.36 -13.31 15.21
CA ASP A 88 20.93 -13.24 15.57
C ASP A 88 20.56 -11.85 16.07
N ILE A 89 21.46 -11.23 16.86
CA ILE A 89 21.31 -9.83 17.30
C ILE A 89 21.24 -8.89 16.08
N TRP A 90 22.14 -9.06 15.11
CA TRP A 90 22.16 -8.24 13.92
C TRP A 90 20.87 -8.39 13.09
N ASN A 91 20.40 -9.62 12.92
CA ASN A 91 19.15 -9.90 12.20
C ASN A 91 17.94 -9.30 12.92
N ALA A 92 17.87 -9.42 14.24
CA ALA A 92 16.83 -8.82 15.05
C ALA A 92 16.83 -7.29 14.92
N LEU A 93 17.99 -6.64 14.98
CA LEU A 93 18.12 -5.19 14.78
C LEU A 93 17.61 -4.74 13.41
N ASN A 94 17.99 -5.45 12.34
CA ASN A 94 17.53 -5.12 10.99
C ASN A 94 16.02 -5.29 10.83
N ASN A 95 15.45 -6.35 11.42
CA ASN A 95 14.01 -6.58 11.36
C ASN A 95 13.24 -5.52 12.16
N LEU A 96 13.70 -5.16 13.36
CA LEU A 96 13.13 -4.07 14.16
C LEU A 96 13.23 -2.73 13.41
N GLU A 97 14.36 -2.44 12.78
CA GLU A 97 14.57 -1.23 11.99
C GLU A 97 13.67 -1.17 10.76
N LEU A 98 13.47 -2.29 10.07
CA LEU A 98 12.55 -2.39 8.94
C LEU A 98 11.12 -2.05 9.35
N VAL A 99 10.65 -2.65 10.45
CA VAL A 99 9.31 -2.40 10.99
C VAL A 99 9.16 -0.95 11.42
N ALA A 100 10.18 -0.40 12.08
CA ALA A 100 10.17 0.98 12.53
C ALA A 100 10.13 1.96 11.35
N THR A 101 10.90 1.67 10.30
CA THR A 101 10.89 2.41 9.03
C THR A 101 9.52 2.37 8.36
N CYS A 102 8.91 1.19 8.28
CA CYS A 102 7.57 1.02 7.71
C CYS A 102 6.50 1.77 8.53
N TRP A 103 6.61 1.78 9.85
CA TRP A 103 5.74 2.53 10.75
C TRP A 103 5.88 4.04 10.55
N GLN A 104 7.11 4.56 10.51
CA GLN A 104 7.37 5.99 10.37
C GLN A 104 6.91 6.53 9.01
N ASN A 105 7.10 5.74 7.95
CA ASN A 105 6.69 6.11 6.59
C ASN A 105 5.23 5.80 6.26
N GLU A 106 4.42 5.39 7.25
CA GLU A 106 2.99 5.09 7.09
C GLU A 106 2.69 4.04 6.00
N ILE A 107 3.67 3.15 5.76
CA ILE A 107 3.54 2.02 4.82
C ILE A 107 2.59 0.97 5.40
N VAL A 108 2.58 0.84 6.73
CA VAL A 108 1.76 -0.11 7.48
C VAL A 108 0.88 0.61 8.51
N ASP A 109 -0.29 0.06 8.78
CA ASP A 109 -1.19 0.60 9.80
C ASP A 109 -0.56 0.45 11.20
N LYS A 110 -0.30 1.59 11.85
CA LYS A 110 0.27 1.68 13.19
C LYS A 110 -0.54 0.88 14.23
N ARG A 111 -1.87 0.86 14.12
CA ARG A 111 -2.74 0.07 15.01
C ARG A 111 -2.55 -1.42 14.78
N MET A 112 -2.50 -1.85 13.51
CA MET A 112 -2.23 -3.24 13.17
C MET A 112 -0.87 -3.68 13.72
N VAL A 113 0.17 -2.86 13.54
CA VAL A 113 1.50 -3.19 14.05
C VAL A 113 1.51 -3.27 15.57
N GLY A 114 0.82 -2.36 16.26
CA GLY A 114 0.71 -2.42 17.72
C GLY A 114 0.03 -3.68 18.25
N LEU A 115 -1.05 -4.12 17.60
CA LEU A 115 -1.80 -5.32 17.99
C LEU A 115 -1.04 -6.61 17.65
N ALA A 116 -0.39 -6.66 16.48
CA ALA A 116 0.28 -7.84 15.98
C ALA A 116 1.68 -8.04 16.58
N PHE A 117 2.41 -6.93 16.73
CA PHE A 117 3.86 -6.97 16.97
C PHE A 117 4.28 -6.21 18.22
N GLY A 118 3.37 -5.48 18.87
CA GLY A 118 3.72 -4.60 19.99
C GLY A 118 4.51 -5.31 21.10
N GLU A 119 4.05 -6.50 21.51
CA GLU A 119 4.70 -7.30 22.55
C GLU A 119 6.05 -7.87 22.10
N ASN A 120 6.09 -8.56 20.95
CA ASN A 120 7.34 -9.14 20.42
C ASN A 120 8.39 -8.07 20.15
N TYR A 121 8.00 -6.93 19.59
CA TYR A 121 8.88 -5.81 19.32
C TYR A 121 9.51 -5.28 20.61
N GLN A 122 8.68 -5.04 21.63
CA GLN A 122 9.16 -4.58 22.95
C GLN A 122 10.08 -5.61 23.61
N LEU A 123 9.74 -6.90 23.52
CA LEU A 123 10.55 -7.99 24.06
C LEU A 123 11.94 -8.02 23.43
N ARG A 124 12.04 -8.00 22.09
CA ARG A 124 13.33 -8.04 21.39
C ARG A 124 14.17 -6.81 21.68
N VAL A 125 13.56 -5.62 21.75
CA VAL A 125 14.27 -4.40 22.18
C VAL A 125 14.80 -4.56 23.61
N SER A 126 14.01 -5.11 24.53
CA SER A 126 14.44 -5.35 25.92
C SER A 126 15.60 -6.34 26.00
N GLU A 127 15.54 -7.45 25.27
CA GLU A 127 16.61 -8.45 25.22
C GLU A 127 17.91 -7.84 24.70
N ILE A 128 17.87 -7.13 23.58
CA ILE A 128 19.05 -6.44 23.05
C ILE A 128 19.56 -5.43 24.07
N ASN A 129 18.69 -4.62 24.68
CA ASN A 129 19.10 -3.62 25.65
C ASN A 129 19.73 -4.21 26.92
N SER A 130 19.44 -5.48 27.25
CA SER A 130 20.03 -6.18 28.40
C SER A 130 21.46 -6.70 28.17
N ILE A 131 21.98 -6.58 26.95
CA ILE A 131 23.33 -7.04 26.61
C ILE A 131 24.34 -5.98 27.06
N ASP A 132 24.75 -6.08 28.32
CA ASP A 132 25.75 -5.19 28.93
C ASP A 132 27.19 -5.54 28.53
N GLN A 133 27.43 -6.77 28.10
CA GLN A 133 28.74 -7.21 27.66
C GLN A 133 29.09 -6.69 26.26
N HIS A 134 30.39 -6.49 26.04
CA HIS A 134 30.88 -6.07 24.74
C HIS A 134 30.84 -7.22 23.75
N LEU A 135 30.15 -7.04 22.62
CA LEU A 135 30.04 -8.04 21.58
C LEU A 135 31.31 -8.04 20.71
N PRO A 136 32.09 -9.14 20.66
CA PRO A 136 33.41 -9.14 20.04
C PRO A 136 33.45 -8.74 18.56
N LYS A 137 32.45 -9.11 17.75
CA LYS A 137 32.42 -8.81 16.30
C LYS A 137 31.73 -7.48 16.00
N LEU A 138 30.75 -7.09 16.81
CA LEU A 138 30.00 -5.84 16.66
C LEU A 138 30.66 -4.66 17.38
N HIS A 139 31.65 -4.91 18.23
CA HIS A 139 32.43 -3.92 18.97
C HIS A 139 31.55 -2.90 19.72
N ARG A 140 30.39 -3.35 20.20
CA ARG A 140 29.36 -2.52 20.84
C ARG A 140 28.63 -3.34 21.90
N THR A 141 28.03 -2.67 22.87
CA THR A 141 27.01 -3.28 23.75
C THR A 141 25.62 -3.15 23.13
N GLY A 142 24.65 -3.89 23.65
CA GLY A 142 23.26 -3.82 23.22
C GLY A 142 22.66 -2.40 23.24
N PRO A 143 22.76 -1.65 24.35
CA PRO A 143 22.30 -0.26 24.41
C PRO A 143 22.96 0.65 23.36
N GLN A 144 24.25 0.45 23.07
CA GLN A 144 24.94 1.24 22.04
C GLN A 144 24.41 0.92 20.64
N LEU A 145 24.14 -0.37 20.35
CA LEU A 145 23.56 -0.79 19.06
C LEU A 145 22.16 -0.21 18.84
N LEU A 146 21.35 -0.09 19.90
CA LEU A 146 20.03 0.53 19.84
C LEU A 146 20.12 2.06 19.73
N ALA A 147 21.09 2.69 20.39
CA ALA A 147 21.33 4.13 20.27
C ALA A 147 21.70 4.54 18.83
N ASP A 148 22.52 3.73 18.16
CA ASP A 148 22.87 3.92 16.74
C ASP A 148 21.64 3.80 15.81
N ARG A 149 20.59 3.08 16.24
CA ARG A 149 19.32 2.87 15.50
C ARG A 149 18.12 3.48 16.22
N ARG A 150 18.20 4.79 16.50
CA ARG A 150 17.21 5.53 17.30
C ARG A 150 15.75 5.33 16.85
N ILE A 151 15.48 5.11 15.56
CA ILE A 151 14.13 4.86 15.04
C ILE A 151 13.45 3.67 15.73
N ILE A 152 14.22 2.65 16.13
CA ILE A 152 13.70 1.47 16.83
C ILE A 152 13.11 1.86 18.17
N LEU A 153 13.83 2.71 18.92
CA LEU A 153 13.46 3.16 20.26
C LEU A 153 12.20 4.03 20.23
N VAL A 154 12.10 4.94 19.26
CA VAL A 154 10.92 5.80 19.09
C VAL A 154 9.64 4.98 18.92
N VAL A 155 9.70 3.92 18.12
CA VAL A 155 8.54 3.03 17.92
C VAL A 155 8.27 2.18 19.16
N CYS A 156 9.31 1.71 19.85
CA CYS A 156 9.16 0.99 21.12
C CYS A 156 8.43 1.83 22.18
N ASP A 157 8.80 3.10 22.32
CA ASP A 157 8.18 4.02 23.28
C ASP A 157 6.72 4.31 22.91
N ALA A 158 6.43 4.57 21.63
CA ALA A 158 5.06 4.76 21.15
C ALA A 158 4.17 3.51 21.38
N LEU A 159 4.73 2.31 21.27
CA LEU A 159 4.04 1.07 21.56
C LEU A 159 3.76 0.88 23.06
N LYS A 160 4.72 1.25 23.92
CA LYS A 160 4.53 1.22 25.39
C LYS A 160 3.46 2.22 25.84
N GLU A 161 3.47 3.44 25.29
CA GLU A 161 2.45 4.45 25.58
C GLU A 161 1.05 3.93 25.21
N ARG A 162 0.92 3.29 24.04
CA ARG A 162 -0.34 2.69 23.59
C ARG A 162 -0.81 1.52 24.45
N ALA A 163 0.11 0.67 24.93
CA ALA A 163 -0.23 -0.44 25.81
C ALA A 163 -0.75 0.04 27.18
N ASN A 164 -0.24 1.19 27.65
CA ASN A 164 -0.64 1.79 28.93
C ASN A 164 -1.82 2.77 28.82
N ALA A 165 -2.27 3.11 27.61
CA ALA A 165 -3.41 3.98 27.41
C ALA A 165 -4.71 3.25 27.80
N PRO A 166 -5.61 3.88 28.59
CA PRO A 166 -6.91 3.30 28.87
C PRO A 166 -7.67 3.10 27.56
N TYR A 167 -8.24 1.91 27.37
CA TYR A 167 -9.04 1.58 26.19
C TYR A 167 -10.15 2.62 26.02
N GLN A 168 -9.99 3.51 25.05
CA GLN A 168 -11.08 4.33 24.55
C GLN A 168 -11.75 3.53 23.44
N PRO A 169 -12.95 2.96 23.65
CA PRO A 169 -13.70 2.40 22.54
C PRO A 169 -13.88 3.52 21.51
N ALA A 170 -13.62 3.19 20.25
CA ALA A 170 -13.98 4.06 19.14
C ALA A 170 -15.51 4.21 19.15
N GLY A 171 -16.02 5.24 19.80
CA GLY A 171 -17.43 5.57 19.94
C GLY A 171 -17.56 7.09 20.08
N GLY A 172 -18.28 7.81 19.23
CA GLY A 172 -19.11 7.36 18.13
C GLY A 172 -19.18 8.42 17.04
N MET A 173 -19.33 7.96 15.80
CA MET A 173 -19.98 8.75 14.78
C MET A 173 -21.47 8.81 15.15
N THR A 174 -21.86 9.87 15.85
CA THR A 174 -23.20 10.43 15.74
C THR A 174 -23.31 11.21 14.45
#